data_AF-A0A1V6RAQ0-F1
#
_entry.id   AF-A0A1V6RAQ0-F1
#
_cell.length_a   1.000
_cell.length_b   1.000
_cell.length_c   1.000
_cell.angle_alpha   90.00
_cell.angle_beta   90.00
_cell.angle_gamma   90.00
#
_symmetry.space_group_name_H-M   'P 1'
#
loop_
_entity.id
_entity.type
_entity.pdbx_description
1 polymer ?
#
loop_
_entity_poly.entity_id
_entity_poly.type
_entity_poly.pdbx_seq_one_letter_code
_entity_poly.pdbx_strand_id
1 'polypeptide(L)'
;MGSQLDFLLFGDCSIEAPTKEELDKISQYLPLLKAFGASLKTRAKEEWDFATAFDELVEQDTMVWKRLGVDRTPHFVQPSGSIKSPLAIHLFNPTFFVADSQSTVTDDPTNPTISLLHDCGLSSDHCFMFDEICRRERTDDCLLFYTEGLRFPHRHFIQKVRENMWAAVEICFGEEVFKEIRKTTRLIFRLNAKNSELRSVIASFHKVVEDMDPFHEESDDYVDSETFDFGDIPTTLRLWLQSQDGLKVHGAPITNRETLELAFSLLGKGRISNLNQLSTEYLARMVGIMYTQKLTRAQKSGFKQIKAIPGEPGKIIRLKCRGCQRPVLDDAFPFFVAELPDCYLIEVVRSAQKGGNGCGQNGCKGKPGLVPANHLVQDHTRMETRAIAQSTRRKANWKAPLCRTGKDFEGCAETVRVRCRGHGPSNQKIECGRERDYDTPEWTIHSPARLVQPRLKCDCDGREKDHYFEPVDKNIDMISLTSLRKVYQGFLDVRCDLADYPKLPGIIFDLEPNGDPKKKPRTYRERFEYLKNAKTSLTGSN
;
A
#
# COMPACT_ATOMS: atom_id res chain seq x y z
N MET A 1 29.67 47.03 12.27
CA MET A 1 29.33 45.63 12.53
C MET A 1 28.31 45.24 11.47
N GLY A 2 28.73 44.49 10.45
CA GLY A 2 27.86 44.13 9.33
C GLY A 2 26.92 43.00 9.73
N SER A 3 25.62 43.21 9.58
CA SER A 3 24.59 42.18 9.74
C SER A 3 24.86 41.05 8.73
N GLN A 4 25.26 39.88 9.23
CA GLN A 4 25.27 38.66 8.43
C GLN A 4 23.84 38.41 7.98
N LEU A 5 23.59 38.41 6.67
CA LEU A 5 22.26 38.26 6.09
C LEU A 5 21.77 36.85 6.37
N ASP A 6 20.80 36.74 7.28
CA ASP A 6 20.05 35.52 7.54
C ASP A 6 19.52 34.91 6.23
N PHE A 7 19.72 33.60 6.04
CA PHE A 7 19.31 32.89 4.84
C PHE A 7 17.90 32.36 5.01
N LEU A 8 16.97 32.94 4.24
CA LEU A 8 15.55 32.59 4.28
C LEU A 8 15.30 31.31 3.49
N LEU A 9 15.03 30.21 4.20
CA LEU A 9 14.77 28.90 3.61
C LEU A 9 13.30 28.80 3.14
N PHE A 10 12.37 29.31 3.96
CA PHE A 10 10.92 29.26 3.71
C PHE A 10 10.17 30.43 4.37
N GLY A 11 9.79 31.45 3.60
CA GLY A 11 9.07 32.60 4.15
C GLY A 11 9.94 33.33 5.19
N ASP A 12 9.48 33.36 6.44
CA ASP A 12 10.16 34.03 7.56
C ASP A 12 11.08 33.09 8.37
N CYS A 13 11.25 31.84 7.93
CA CYS A 13 12.21 30.91 8.53
C CYS A 13 13.62 31.22 8.01
N SER A 14 14.43 31.86 8.85
CA SER A 14 15.85 32.13 8.65
C SER A 14 16.73 31.07 9.29
N ILE A 15 17.81 30.71 8.60
CA ILE A 15 18.95 30.00 9.17
C ILE A 15 20.20 30.86 9.02
N GLU A 16 21.26 30.51 9.75
CA GLU A 16 22.57 31.13 9.53
C GLU A 16 22.97 31.03 8.06
N ALA A 17 23.55 32.10 7.53
CA ALA A 17 23.96 32.18 6.13
C ALA A 17 24.84 30.97 5.76
N PRO A 18 24.41 30.11 4.82
CA PRO A 18 25.21 28.97 4.40
C PRO A 18 26.58 29.43 3.93
N THR A 19 27.60 28.65 4.24
CA THR A 19 28.91 28.87 3.65
C THR A 19 28.81 28.79 2.12
N LYS A 20 29.77 29.38 1.41
CA LYS A 20 29.76 29.39 -0.07
C LYS A 20 29.64 27.97 -0.67
N GLU A 21 30.31 26.98 -0.08
CA GLU A 21 30.25 25.59 -0.53
C GLU A 21 28.88 24.93 -0.28
N GLU A 22 28.21 25.27 0.83
CA GLU A 22 26.86 24.78 1.12
C GLU A 22 25.85 25.45 0.19
N LEU A 23 26.01 26.75 -0.05
CA LEU A 23 25.16 27.54 -0.94
C LEU A 23 25.24 27.02 -2.37
N ASP A 24 26.43 26.66 -2.85
CA ASP A 24 26.62 26.04 -4.17
C ASP A 24 25.91 24.68 -4.27
N LYS A 25 25.95 23.86 -3.21
CA LYS A 25 25.25 22.55 -3.16
C LYS A 25 23.73 22.70 -3.19
N ILE A 26 23.17 23.73 -2.55
CA ILE A 26 21.72 23.95 -2.48
C ILE A 26 21.19 24.89 -3.56
N SER A 27 22.08 25.52 -4.34
CA SER A 27 21.76 26.55 -5.33
C SER A 27 20.67 26.13 -6.33
N GLN A 28 20.73 24.88 -6.79
CA GLN A 28 19.75 24.30 -7.71
C GLN A 28 18.34 24.16 -7.10
N TYR A 29 18.23 24.10 -5.77
CA TYR A 29 16.96 24.00 -5.07
C TYR A 29 16.38 25.37 -4.70
N LEU A 30 17.19 26.44 -4.71
CA LEU A 30 16.74 27.78 -4.30
C LEU A 30 15.53 28.31 -5.09
N PRO A 31 15.43 28.13 -6.42
CA PRO A 31 14.23 28.52 -7.15
C PRO A 31 12.98 27.75 -6.69
N LEU A 32 13.13 26.45 -6.37
CA LEU A 32 12.04 25.60 -5.87
C LEU A 32 11.62 26.01 -4.46
N LEU A 33 12.57 26.30 -3.57
CA LEU A 33 12.33 26.79 -2.22
C LEU A 33 11.58 28.13 -2.25
N LYS A 34 11.99 29.06 -3.11
CA LYS A 34 11.31 30.36 -3.31
C LYS A 34 9.90 30.20 -3.88
N ALA A 35 9.72 29.37 -4.90
CA ALA A 35 8.41 29.10 -5.49
C ALA A 35 7.47 28.43 -4.48
N PHE A 36 7.98 27.49 -3.68
CA PHE A 36 7.25 26.86 -2.59
C PHE A 36 6.85 27.90 -1.53
N GLY A 37 7.78 28.76 -1.11
CA GLY A 37 7.52 29.87 -0.19
C GLY A 37 6.41 30.82 -0.67
N ALA A 38 6.43 31.18 -1.95
CA ALA A 38 5.37 32.00 -2.55
C ALA A 38 4.00 31.29 -2.54
N SER A 39 3.96 29.97 -2.78
CA SER A 39 2.72 29.19 -2.76
C SER A 39 2.07 29.04 -1.37
N LEU A 40 2.83 29.30 -0.30
CA LEU A 40 2.32 29.23 1.07
C LEU A 40 1.53 30.49 1.47
N LYS A 41 1.88 31.65 0.89
CA LYS A 41 1.20 32.94 1.13
C LYS A 41 -0.26 32.98 0.68
N THR A 42 -0.70 32.02 -0.13
CA THR A 42 -2.08 31.91 -0.62
C THR A 42 -2.96 30.97 0.21
N ARG A 43 -2.44 30.35 1.29
CA ARG A 43 -3.23 29.48 2.17
C ARG A 43 -3.94 30.31 3.25
N ALA A 44 -4.88 31.15 2.84
CA ALA A 44 -5.88 31.66 3.78
C ALA A 44 -6.84 30.52 4.10
N LYS A 45 -6.70 29.92 5.28
CA LYS A 45 -7.72 29.03 5.85
C LYS A 45 -8.52 29.79 6.89
N GLU A 46 -9.82 29.52 6.95
CA GLU A 46 -10.72 30.00 7.99
C GLU A 46 -10.11 29.76 9.38
N GLU A 47 -10.49 30.60 10.36
CA GLU A 47 -10.06 30.42 11.74
C GLU A 47 -10.55 29.06 12.26
N TRP A 48 -9.63 28.11 12.34
CA TRP A 48 -9.88 26.82 12.96
C TRP A 48 -9.81 26.97 14.47
N ASP A 49 -10.90 26.62 15.16
CA ASP A 49 -10.95 26.61 16.61
C ASP A 49 -10.14 25.43 17.17
N PHE A 50 -8.90 25.75 17.49
CA PHE A 50 -7.93 24.83 18.06
C PHE A 50 -8.34 24.33 19.46
N ALA A 51 -8.93 25.19 20.29
CA ALA A 51 -9.28 24.85 21.67
C ALA A 51 -10.40 23.80 21.67
N THR A 52 -11.46 24.03 20.89
CA THR A 52 -12.55 23.06 20.72
C THR A 52 -12.05 21.71 20.21
N ALA A 53 -11.14 21.71 19.24
CA ALA A 53 -10.59 20.46 18.70
C ALA A 53 -9.74 19.69 19.72
N PHE A 54 -9.07 20.39 20.63
CA PHE A 54 -8.31 19.76 21.72
C PHE A 54 -9.25 19.21 22.82
N ASP A 55 -10.31 19.93 23.16
CA ASP A 55 -11.33 19.45 24.10
C ASP A 55 -12.01 18.16 23.59
N GLU A 56 -12.31 18.10 22.29
CA GLU A 56 -12.80 16.87 21.65
C GLU A 56 -11.82 15.70 21.78
N LEU A 57 -10.51 15.95 21.66
CA LEU A 57 -9.48 14.93 21.87
C LEU A 57 -9.54 14.39 23.30
N VAL A 58 -9.60 15.29 24.29
CA VAL A 58 -9.64 14.93 25.71
C VAL A 58 -10.88 14.10 26.00
N GLU A 59 -12.04 14.50 25.49
CA GLU A 59 -13.30 13.77 25.66
C GLU A 59 -13.21 12.37 25.03
N GLN A 60 -12.73 12.27 23.79
CA GLN A 60 -12.63 11.01 23.06
C GLN A 60 -11.63 10.04 23.71
N ASP A 61 -10.43 10.47 24.08
CA ASP A 61 -9.47 9.62 24.78
C ASP A 61 -10.04 9.13 26.12
N THR A 62 -10.64 10.04 26.90
CA THR A 62 -11.27 9.70 28.19
C THR A 62 -12.37 8.65 28.00
N MET A 63 -13.21 8.78 26.97
CA MET A 63 -14.22 7.78 26.64
C MET A 63 -13.63 6.43 26.28
N VAL A 64 -12.50 6.38 25.56
CA VAL A 64 -11.83 5.12 25.22
C VAL A 64 -11.32 4.42 26.48
N TRP A 65 -10.66 5.13 27.39
CA TRP A 65 -10.20 4.55 28.66
C TRP A 65 -11.35 4.05 29.53
N LYS A 66 -12.43 4.82 29.66
CA LYS A 66 -13.63 4.40 30.40
C LYS A 66 -14.24 3.11 29.84
N ARG A 67 -14.28 2.95 28.52
CA ARG A 67 -14.75 1.69 27.87
C ARG A 67 -13.86 0.49 28.18
N LEU A 68 -12.58 0.73 28.47
CA LEU A 68 -11.64 -0.31 28.91
C LEU A 68 -11.73 -0.57 30.42
N GLY A 69 -12.66 0.07 31.14
CA GLY A 69 -12.85 -0.08 32.57
C GLY A 69 -11.77 0.60 33.41
N VAL A 70 -11.05 1.57 32.84
CA VAL A 70 -9.96 2.28 33.53
C VAL A 70 -10.33 3.75 33.65
N ASP A 71 -10.32 4.25 34.88
CA ASP A 71 -10.36 5.69 35.15
C ASP A 71 -8.92 6.20 35.31
N ARG A 72 -8.52 7.17 34.49
CA ARG A 72 -7.15 7.69 34.48
C ARG A 72 -7.14 9.20 34.63
N THR A 73 -6.22 9.71 35.45
CA THR A 73 -6.00 11.14 35.64
C THR A 73 -5.62 11.82 34.31
N PRO A 74 -6.25 12.96 33.96
CA PRO A 74 -5.98 13.68 32.72
C PRO A 74 -4.68 14.48 32.83
N HIS A 75 -3.60 14.00 32.22
CA HIS A 75 -2.35 14.75 32.05
C HIS A 75 -2.17 15.13 30.59
N PHE A 76 -3.17 15.79 30.01
CA PHE A 76 -3.13 16.24 28.62
C PHE A 76 -2.25 17.47 28.48
N VAL A 77 -1.54 17.54 27.36
CA VAL A 77 -0.62 18.63 27.04
C VAL A 77 -0.99 19.17 25.68
N GLN A 78 -1.26 20.47 25.62
CA GLN A 78 -1.65 21.15 24.41
C GLN A 78 -0.41 21.57 23.61
N PRO A 79 -0.49 21.49 22.26
CA PRO A 79 0.47 22.14 21.38
C PRO A 79 0.77 23.59 21.76
N SER A 80 2.00 24.01 21.56
CA SER A 80 2.51 25.34 21.93
C SER A 80 2.92 26.14 20.69
N GLY A 81 2.83 27.46 20.80
CA GLY A 81 3.18 28.39 19.72
C GLY A 81 2.04 28.62 18.74
N SER A 82 2.32 29.43 17.72
CA SER A 82 1.31 29.83 16.75
C SER A 82 1.11 28.75 15.69
N ILE A 83 -0.13 28.29 15.49
CA ILE A 83 -0.49 27.40 14.36
C ILE A 83 -0.18 28.03 12.98
N LYS A 84 -0.01 29.36 12.95
CA LYS A 84 0.38 30.13 11.77
C LYS A 84 1.91 30.17 11.55
N SER A 85 2.69 29.56 12.44
CA SER A 85 4.15 29.48 12.31
C SER A 85 4.54 28.77 11.00
N PRO A 86 5.57 29.27 10.28
CA PRO A 86 6.08 28.62 9.08
C PRO A 86 6.85 27.31 9.39
N LEU A 87 7.22 27.10 10.64
CA LEU A 87 7.95 25.92 11.11
C LEU A 87 7.16 25.19 12.20
N ALA A 88 7.06 23.88 12.09
CA ALA A 88 6.48 23.01 13.10
C ALA A 88 7.48 21.97 13.62
N ILE A 89 7.37 21.67 14.91
CA ILE A 89 8.12 20.63 15.60
C ILE A 89 7.14 19.55 16.06
N HIS A 90 7.33 18.33 15.58
CA HIS A 90 6.48 17.19 15.88
C HIS A 90 7.26 16.18 16.73
N LEU A 91 6.85 16.07 17.99
CA LEU A 91 7.40 15.19 19.02
C LEU A 91 6.52 13.95 19.21
N PHE A 92 6.99 12.95 19.97
CA PHE A 92 6.23 11.73 20.15
C PHE A 92 5.17 11.84 21.25
N ASN A 93 5.60 12.12 22.48
CA ASN A 93 4.71 12.32 23.61
C ASN A 93 5.44 13.12 24.70
N PRO A 94 4.72 13.93 25.50
CA PRO A 94 5.30 14.60 26.64
C PRO A 94 5.56 13.58 27.75
N THR A 95 6.61 13.79 28.54
CA THR A 95 6.99 12.88 29.64
C THR A 95 6.81 13.56 30.99
N PHE A 96 6.96 12.78 32.07
CA PHE A 96 6.95 13.31 33.44
C PHE A 96 8.31 13.88 33.89
N PHE A 97 9.31 13.89 33.01
CA PHE A 97 10.61 14.53 33.28
C PHE A 97 10.52 16.03 33.04
N VAL A 98 9.78 16.71 33.92
CA VAL A 98 9.56 18.16 33.94
C VAL A 98 9.52 18.64 35.39
N ALA A 99 9.77 19.92 35.63
CA ALA A 99 9.66 20.50 36.97
C ALA A 99 8.21 20.51 37.48
N ASP A 100 7.26 20.81 36.59
CA ASP A 100 5.82 20.77 36.88
C ASP A 100 5.09 19.73 36.03
N SER A 101 4.71 18.62 36.66
CA SER A 101 3.98 17.54 35.99
C SER A 101 2.53 17.89 35.64
N GLN A 102 1.99 18.99 36.18
CA GLN A 102 0.64 19.50 35.86
C GLN A 102 0.65 20.51 34.71
N SER A 103 1.83 20.93 34.27
CA SER A 103 1.96 21.82 33.11
C SER A 103 1.24 21.22 31.90
N THR A 104 0.35 22.02 31.31
CA THR A 104 -0.46 21.64 30.16
C THR A 104 0.13 22.08 28.84
N VAL A 105 1.34 22.65 28.80
CA VAL A 105 1.99 23.14 27.57
C VAL A 105 3.13 22.24 27.11
N THR A 106 3.23 22.01 25.80
CA THR A 106 4.32 21.22 25.19
C THR A 106 5.67 21.94 25.34
N ASP A 107 5.70 23.28 25.19
CA ASP A 107 6.94 24.06 25.28
C ASP A 107 7.35 24.34 26.73
N ASP A 108 7.83 23.30 27.42
CA ASP A 108 8.36 23.37 28.78
C ASP A 108 9.87 23.12 28.80
N PRO A 109 10.72 24.16 28.95
CA PRO A 109 12.18 24.02 28.90
C PRO A 109 12.77 23.27 30.10
N THR A 110 11.97 22.93 31.13
CA THR A 110 12.42 22.03 32.19
C THR A 110 12.42 20.57 31.74
N ASN A 111 11.78 20.27 30.61
CA ASN A 111 11.94 18.99 29.92
C ASN A 111 13.28 18.94 29.19
N PRO A 112 14.11 17.88 29.38
CA PRO A 112 15.40 17.79 28.73
C PRO A 112 15.35 17.87 27.19
N THR A 113 14.33 17.28 26.56
CA THR A 113 14.18 17.32 25.10
C THR A 113 13.84 18.72 24.62
N ILE A 114 12.94 19.42 25.32
CA ILE A 114 12.55 20.79 24.97
C ILE A 114 13.70 21.76 25.25
N SER A 115 14.45 21.58 26.35
CA SER A 115 15.67 22.37 26.63
C SER A 115 16.66 22.27 25.47
N LEU A 116 16.90 21.07 24.94
CA LEU A 116 17.80 20.89 23.79
C LEU A 116 17.27 21.60 22.53
N LEU A 117 15.95 21.66 22.34
CA LEU A 117 15.35 22.39 21.23
C LEU A 117 15.54 23.90 21.40
N HIS A 118 15.35 24.43 22.62
CA HIS A 118 15.67 25.83 22.94
C HIS A 118 17.13 26.17 22.68
N ASP A 119 18.05 25.28 23.07
CA ASP A 119 19.49 25.44 22.80
C ASP A 119 19.80 25.48 21.28
N CYS A 120 18.93 24.88 20.46
CA CYS A 120 18.99 24.94 19.00
C CYS A 120 18.21 26.12 18.40
N GLY A 121 17.67 27.02 19.21
CA GLY A 121 16.85 28.15 18.77
C GLY A 121 15.42 27.78 18.37
N LEU A 122 14.94 26.60 18.77
CA LEU A 122 13.61 26.08 18.44
C LEU A 122 12.68 26.16 19.66
N SER A 123 12.06 27.32 19.86
CA SER A 123 11.03 27.57 20.89
C SER A 123 9.66 27.86 20.27
N SER A 124 8.60 27.86 21.08
CA SER A 124 7.24 28.17 20.61
C SER A 124 7.03 29.61 20.13
N ASP A 125 7.97 30.52 20.40
CA ASP A 125 7.97 31.88 19.86
C ASP A 125 8.19 31.90 18.33
N HIS A 126 8.89 30.89 17.82
CA HIS A 126 9.28 30.79 16.41
C HIS A 126 8.77 29.52 15.72
N CYS A 127 8.21 28.59 16.50
CA CYS A 127 7.78 27.27 16.05
C CYS A 127 6.36 26.98 16.53
N PHE A 128 5.66 26.10 15.81
CA PHE A 128 4.49 25.41 16.33
C PHE A 128 4.90 24.03 16.83
N MET A 129 4.80 23.75 18.12
CA MET A 129 5.28 22.51 18.75
C MET A 129 4.09 21.64 19.16
N PHE A 130 4.10 20.36 18.77
CA PHE A 130 3.04 19.42 19.13
C PHE A 130 3.53 17.97 19.24
N ASP A 131 2.78 17.14 19.96
CA ASP A 131 3.08 15.73 20.21
C ASP A 131 2.11 14.80 19.48
N GLU A 132 2.60 13.69 18.90
CA GLU A 132 1.78 12.64 18.29
C GLU A 132 0.77 12.06 19.30
N ILE A 133 1.18 11.93 20.57
CA ILE A 133 0.32 11.59 21.71
C ILE A 133 0.34 12.76 22.70
N CYS A 134 -0.73 13.55 22.72
CA CYS A 134 -0.86 14.77 23.53
C CYS A 134 -1.14 14.51 25.03
N ARG A 135 -0.56 13.44 25.59
CA ARG A 135 -0.76 13.03 26.99
C ARG A 135 0.56 12.63 27.63
N ARG A 136 0.80 13.10 28.86
CA ARG A 136 2.00 12.74 29.62
C ARG A 136 1.99 11.26 29.96
N GLU A 137 3.03 10.58 29.53
CA GLU A 137 3.21 9.15 29.74
C GLU A 137 4.69 8.77 29.62
N ARG A 138 5.06 7.60 30.15
CA ARG A 138 6.34 7.00 29.77
C ARG A 138 6.26 6.55 28.31
N THR A 139 7.21 7.00 27.49
CA THR A 139 7.28 6.65 26.07
C THR A 139 7.21 5.14 25.83
N ASP A 140 7.92 4.33 26.62
CA ASP A 140 7.89 2.87 26.52
C ASP A 140 6.48 2.29 26.71
N ASP A 141 5.68 2.87 27.60
CA ASP A 141 4.31 2.43 27.87
C ASP A 141 3.38 2.78 26.70
N CYS A 142 3.55 3.96 26.08
CA CYS A 142 2.87 4.30 24.83
C CYS A 142 3.22 3.33 23.69
N LEU A 143 4.47 2.90 23.59
CA LEU A 143 4.90 1.99 22.54
C LEU A 143 4.39 0.55 22.76
N LEU A 144 4.36 0.10 24.01
CA LEU A 144 4.00 -1.27 24.35
C LEU A 144 2.48 -1.48 24.46
N PHE A 145 1.76 -0.52 25.04
CA PHE A 145 0.37 -0.72 25.46
C PHE A 145 -0.67 0.05 24.64
N TYR A 146 -0.29 1.15 23.96
CA TYR A 146 -1.29 1.91 23.21
C TYR A 146 -1.68 1.17 21.93
N THR A 147 -2.82 0.50 22.00
CA THR A 147 -3.49 -0.12 20.86
C THR A 147 -3.98 0.94 19.88
N GLU A 148 -4.36 0.51 18.66
CA GLU A 148 -4.92 1.43 17.65
C GLU A 148 -6.18 2.16 18.15
N GLY A 149 -6.97 1.57 19.06
CA GLY A 149 -8.12 2.25 19.67
C GLY A 149 -7.73 3.44 20.53
N LEU A 150 -6.62 3.32 21.28
CA LEU A 150 -6.07 4.40 22.13
C LEU A 150 -5.33 5.46 21.31
N ARG A 151 -4.68 5.06 20.21
CA ARG A 151 -4.00 6.02 19.31
C ARG A 151 -4.95 6.79 18.41
N PHE A 152 -6.17 6.28 18.19
CA PHE A 152 -7.10 6.85 17.22
C PHE A 152 -7.50 8.31 17.52
N PRO A 153 -7.92 8.68 18.76
CA PRO A 153 -8.29 10.06 19.08
C PRO A 153 -7.13 11.04 18.82
N HIS A 154 -5.93 10.70 19.29
CA HIS A 154 -4.72 11.49 19.08
C HIS A 154 -4.40 11.67 17.60
N ARG A 155 -4.37 10.57 16.84
CA ARG A 155 -4.11 10.62 15.39
C ARG A 155 -5.14 11.50 14.66
N HIS A 156 -6.41 11.43 15.06
CA HIS A 156 -7.47 12.24 14.48
C HIS A 156 -7.25 13.73 14.76
N PHE A 157 -6.91 14.09 16.00
CA PHE A 157 -6.54 15.44 16.37
C PHE A 157 -5.30 15.94 15.59
N ILE A 158 -4.22 15.15 15.53
CA ILE A 158 -3.02 15.51 14.77
C ILE A 158 -3.29 15.66 13.28
N GLN A 159 -4.20 14.89 12.71
CA GLN A 159 -4.65 15.12 11.34
C GLN A 159 -5.31 16.50 11.19
N LYS A 160 -6.21 16.89 12.09
CA LYS A 160 -6.83 18.23 12.07
C LYS A 160 -5.77 19.33 12.23
N VAL A 161 -4.82 19.15 13.15
CA VAL A 161 -3.69 20.07 13.32
C VAL A 161 -2.92 20.25 12.01
N ARG A 162 -2.52 19.15 11.37
CA ARG A 162 -1.74 19.20 10.12
C ARG A 162 -2.54 19.73 8.93
N GLU A 163 -3.86 19.54 8.93
CA GLU A 163 -4.75 20.13 7.94
C GLU A 163 -4.86 21.64 8.11
N ASN A 164 -4.72 22.19 9.32
CA ASN A 164 -4.92 23.61 9.60
C ASN A 164 -3.64 24.42 9.85
N MET A 165 -2.51 23.76 10.13
CA MET A 165 -1.23 24.43 10.34
C MET A 165 -0.69 25.09 9.07
N TRP A 166 -0.06 26.25 9.25
CA TRP A 166 0.59 26.99 8.15
C TRP A 166 2.01 26.51 7.89
N ALA A 167 2.54 25.66 8.77
CA ALA A 167 3.90 25.18 8.71
C ALA A 167 4.24 24.62 7.32
N ALA A 168 5.27 25.23 6.73
CA ALA A 168 5.90 24.81 5.49
C ALA A 168 6.74 23.55 5.70
N VAL A 169 7.38 23.50 6.87
CA VAL A 169 8.32 22.48 7.30
C VAL A 169 7.86 21.92 8.62
N GLU A 170 7.81 20.60 8.70
CA GLU A 170 7.52 19.83 9.92
C GLU A 170 8.78 19.01 10.26
N ILE A 171 9.47 19.36 11.34
CA ILE A 171 10.62 18.59 11.85
C ILE A 171 10.10 17.52 12.79
N CYS A 172 10.34 16.26 12.42
CA CYS A 172 9.77 15.09 13.10
C CYS A 172 10.83 14.41 13.94
N PHE A 173 10.63 14.34 15.26
CA PHE A 173 11.60 13.74 16.17
C PHE A 173 11.18 12.32 16.58
N GLY A 174 12.00 11.34 16.19
CA GLY A 174 11.83 9.94 16.55
C GLY A 174 11.22 9.07 15.44
N GLU A 175 11.62 7.79 15.43
CA GLU A 175 11.18 6.82 14.41
C GLU A 175 9.66 6.61 14.44
N GLU A 176 9.05 6.66 15.62
CA GLU A 176 7.63 6.37 15.83
C GLU A 176 6.73 7.48 15.30
N VAL A 177 7.10 8.74 15.52
CA VAL A 177 6.48 9.90 14.86
C VAL A 177 6.56 9.73 13.34
N PHE A 178 7.73 9.35 12.82
CA PHE A 178 7.89 9.15 11.39
C PHE A 178 7.05 7.98 10.84
N LYS A 179 6.84 6.90 11.62
CA LYS A 179 5.93 5.80 11.27
C LYS A 179 4.49 6.28 11.20
N GLU A 180 4.02 7.05 12.17
CA GLU A 180 2.65 7.60 12.19
C GLU A 180 2.44 8.64 11.08
N ILE A 181 3.40 9.55 10.89
CA ILE A 181 3.44 10.47 9.75
C ILE A 181 3.43 9.69 8.43
N ARG A 182 4.12 8.57 8.29
CA ARG A 182 4.02 7.77 7.06
C ARG A 182 2.64 7.16 6.86
N LYS A 183 1.89 6.85 7.92
CA LYS A 183 0.49 6.40 7.82
C LYS A 183 -0.40 7.55 7.34
N THR A 184 -0.25 8.74 7.93
CA THR A 184 -1.09 9.92 7.67
C THR A 184 -0.68 10.72 6.42
N THR A 185 0.60 10.89 6.14
CA THR A 185 1.14 11.58 4.94
C THR A 185 0.98 10.74 3.68
N ARG A 186 1.04 9.40 3.78
CA ARG A 186 0.55 8.54 2.69
C ARG A 186 -0.95 8.70 2.50
N LEU A 187 -1.72 9.08 3.51
CA LEU A 187 -3.11 9.49 3.33
C LEU A 187 -3.17 10.87 2.65
N ILE A 188 -2.52 11.91 3.18
CA ILE A 188 -2.63 13.31 2.75
C ILE A 188 -2.02 13.56 1.35
N PHE A 189 -0.81 13.10 1.04
CA PHE A 189 -0.23 13.25 -0.31
C PHE A 189 -0.97 12.42 -1.36
N ARG A 190 -1.58 11.29 -0.96
CA ARG A 190 -2.44 10.49 -1.86
C ARG A 190 -3.89 11.01 -1.92
N LEU A 191 -4.30 11.87 -1.00
CA LEU A 191 -5.61 12.54 -0.99
C LEU A 191 -5.58 13.91 -1.67
N ASN A 192 -4.47 14.68 -1.57
CA ASN A 192 -4.38 16.06 -2.06
C ASN A 192 -3.85 16.18 -3.49
N ALA A 193 -2.87 15.39 -3.92
CA ALA A 193 -2.35 15.47 -5.28
C ALA A 193 -3.13 14.61 -6.30
N LYS A 194 -4.01 13.72 -5.84
CA LYS A 194 -4.56 12.62 -6.64
C LYS A 194 -6.07 12.59 -6.83
N ASN A 195 -6.82 13.61 -6.40
CA ASN A 195 -8.28 13.59 -6.51
C ASN A 195 -8.92 14.97 -6.59
N SER A 196 -8.31 15.97 -7.25
CA SER A 196 -9.10 17.15 -7.65
C SER A 196 -10.30 16.71 -8.50
N GLU A 197 -10.09 15.77 -9.43
CA GLU A 197 -11.13 15.19 -10.28
C GLU A 197 -12.18 14.40 -9.48
N LEU A 198 -11.78 13.49 -8.60
CA LEU A 198 -12.74 12.73 -7.77
C LEU A 198 -13.43 13.60 -6.72
N ARG A 199 -12.75 14.60 -6.15
CA ARG A 199 -13.41 15.62 -5.30
C ARG A 199 -14.41 16.41 -6.12
N SER A 200 -14.07 16.76 -7.36
CA SER A 200 -15.00 17.40 -8.30
C SER A 200 -16.20 16.51 -8.60
N VAL A 201 -16.01 15.19 -8.77
CA VAL A 201 -17.11 14.24 -8.96
C VAL A 201 -18.02 14.17 -7.72
N ILE A 202 -17.45 14.10 -6.52
CA ILE A 202 -18.23 14.07 -5.27
C ILE A 202 -18.95 15.41 -5.05
N ALA A 203 -18.25 16.53 -5.18
CA ALA A 203 -18.82 17.87 -4.99
C ALA A 203 -19.91 18.18 -6.03
N SER A 204 -19.69 17.80 -7.30
CA SER A 204 -20.72 17.97 -8.33
C SER A 204 -21.95 17.09 -8.07
N PHE A 205 -21.79 15.89 -7.52
CA PHE A 205 -22.94 15.07 -7.11
C PHE A 205 -23.71 15.72 -5.97
N HIS A 206 -23.02 16.20 -4.94
CA HIS A 206 -23.65 16.88 -3.80
C HIS A 206 -24.46 18.10 -4.29
N LYS A 207 -23.87 18.91 -5.16
CA LYS A 207 -24.56 20.05 -5.77
C LYS A 207 -25.82 19.62 -6.54
N VAL A 208 -25.72 18.56 -7.36
CA VAL A 208 -26.88 18.02 -8.09
C VAL A 208 -27.99 17.58 -7.15
N VAL A 209 -27.65 16.98 -6.00
CA VAL A 209 -28.64 16.54 -4.99
C VAL A 209 -29.21 17.72 -4.20
N GLU A 210 -28.42 18.74 -3.89
CA GLU A 210 -28.87 19.98 -3.22
C GLU A 210 -29.82 20.80 -4.11
N ASP A 211 -29.59 20.81 -5.42
CA ASP A 211 -30.44 21.48 -6.41
C ASP A 211 -31.77 20.73 -6.65
N MET A 212 -31.93 19.52 -6.11
CA MET A 212 -33.16 18.72 -6.18
C MET A 212 -33.98 18.90 -4.89
N ASP A 213 -35.31 18.72 -5.00
CA ASP A 213 -36.18 18.79 -3.83
C ASP A 213 -35.72 17.83 -2.71
N PRO A 214 -35.82 18.27 -1.43
CA PRO A 214 -35.40 17.48 -0.28
C PRO A 214 -35.99 16.09 -0.31
N PHE A 215 -35.13 15.11 -0.01
CA PHE A 215 -35.54 13.73 0.08
C PHE A 215 -36.55 13.57 1.22
N HIS A 216 -37.82 13.30 0.89
CA HIS A 216 -38.77 12.81 1.86
C HIS A 216 -38.39 11.34 2.14
N GLU A 217 -37.68 11.10 3.25
CA GLU A 217 -37.48 9.74 3.75
C GLU A 217 -38.87 9.12 4.00
N GLU A 218 -39.23 8.19 3.13
CA GLU A 218 -40.24 7.14 3.28
C GLU A 218 -41.35 7.46 4.29
N SER A 219 -42.35 8.20 3.82
CA SER A 219 -43.72 7.93 4.25
C SER A 219 -44.11 6.57 3.65
N ASP A 220 -44.58 5.65 4.49
CA ASP A 220 -45.12 4.33 4.11
C ASP A 220 -46.29 4.42 3.10
N ASP A 221 -46.78 5.63 2.81
CA ASP A 221 -47.84 5.93 1.86
C ASP A 221 -47.32 6.44 0.51
N TYR A 222 -46.06 6.17 0.12
CA TYR A 222 -45.61 6.46 -1.26
C TYR A 222 -46.27 5.48 -2.23
N VAL A 223 -47.53 5.79 -2.54
CA VAL A 223 -48.44 5.15 -3.47
C VAL A 223 -47.69 4.74 -4.73
N ASP A 224 -47.97 3.50 -5.14
CA ASP A 224 -47.80 2.86 -6.45
C ASP A 224 -47.81 3.88 -7.62
N SER A 225 -46.74 4.66 -7.75
CA SER A 225 -46.66 5.78 -8.69
C SER A 225 -46.00 5.25 -9.96
N GLU A 226 -46.82 5.20 -11.01
CA GLU A 226 -46.49 5.15 -12.45
C GLU A 226 -44.99 5.02 -12.75
N THR A 227 -44.59 3.94 -13.43
CA THR A 227 -43.23 3.74 -13.92
C THR A 227 -42.76 4.93 -14.76
N PHE A 228 -42.17 5.93 -14.10
CA PHE A 228 -41.56 7.09 -14.71
C PHE A 228 -40.48 6.63 -15.68
N ASP A 229 -40.51 7.16 -16.89
CA ASP A 229 -39.52 6.91 -17.91
C ASP A 229 -38.16 7.48 -17.44
N PHE A 230 -37.06 7.00 -18.00
CA PHE A 230 -35.73 7.59 -17.77
C PHE A 230 -35.70 9.10 -18.15
N GLY A 231 -36.61 9.50 -19.06
CA GLY A 231 -36.87 10.89 -19.42
C GLY A 231 -37.37 11.79 -18.29
N ASP A 232 -37.86 11.22 -17.19
CA ASP A 232 -38.44 11.98 -16.08
C ASP A 232 -37.42 12.27 -14.96
N ILE A 233 -36.23 11.64 -15.01
CA ILE A 233 -35.13 11.98 -14.10
C ILE A 233 -34.73 13.44 -14.33
N PRO A 234 -34.58 14.27 -13.27
CA PRO A 234 -34.10 15.63 -13.42
C PRO A 234 -32.86 15.73 -14.31
N THR A 235 -32.90 16.67 -15.27
CA THR A 235 -31.90 16.77 -16.34
C THR A 235 -30.48 16.89 -15.79
N THR A 236 -30.29 17.61 -14.67
CA THR A 236 -29.00 17.76 -13.99
C THR A 236 -28.44 16.42 -13.51
N LEU A 237 -29.24 15.59 -12.86
CA LEU A 237 -28.85 14.25 -12.40
C LEU A 237 -28.57 13.31 -13.57
N ARG A 238 -29.41 13.36 -14.61
CA ARG A 238 -29.22 12.54 -15.82
C ARG A 238 -27.91 12.85 -16.53
N LEU A 239 -27.62 14.13 -16.76
CA LEU A 239 -26.36 14.59 -17.34
C LEU A 239 -25.17 14.23 -16.47
N TRP A 240 -25.31 14.38 -15.14
CA TRP A 240 -24.25 14.01 -14.21
C TRP A 240 -23.93 12.51 -14.33
N LEU A 241 -24.93 11.62 -14.27
CA LEU A 241 -24.75 10.17 -14.41
C LEU A 241 -24.07 9.80 -15.74
N GLN A 242 -24.51 10.41 -16.84
CA GLN A 242 -23.97 10.16 -18.20
C GLN A 242 -22.51 10.60 -18.36
N SER A 243 -22.10 11.65 -17.64
CA SER A 243 -20.74 12.19 -17.70
C SER A 243 -19.71 11.36 -16.94
N GLN A 244 -20.12 10.48 -16.02
CA GLN A 244 -19.18 9.70 -15.20
C GLN A 244 -18.60 8.51 -15.97
N ASP A 245 -17.31 8.55 -16.30
CA ASP A 245 -16.65 7.44 -16.99
C ASP A 245 -16.70 6.12 -16.22
N GLY A 246 -16.65 6.16 -14.88
CA GLY A 246 -16.75 4.97 -14.03
C GLY A 246 -18.17 4.37 -13.93
N LEU A 247 -19.17 5.03 -14.51
CA LEU A 247 -20.53 4.51 -14.66
C LEU A 247 -20.82 3.98 -16.06
N LYS A 248 -19.87 4.12 -17.01
CA LYS A 248 -20.01 3.60 -18.36
C LYS A 248 -19.73 2.10 -18.41
N VAL A 249 -20.36 1.42 -19.34
CA VAL A 249 -20.07 0.02 -19.67
C VAL A 249 -19.42 0.00 -21.05
N HIS A 250 -18.12 -0.26 -21.11
CA HIS A 250 -17.32 -0.21 -22.36
C HIS A 250 -17.44 1.15 -23.08
N GLY A 251 -17.48 2.23 -22.31
CA GLY A 251 -17.63 3.59 -22.81
C GLY A 251 -19.07 4.01 -23.14
N ALA A 252 -20.05 3.12 -23.04
CA ALA A 252 -21.47 3.48 -23.23
C ALA A 252 -22.05 4.08 -21.95
N PRO A 253 -22.66 5.29 -22.00
CA PRO A 253 -23.29 5.93 -20.84
C PRO A 253 -24.65 5.32 -20.50
N ILE A 254 -25.19 5.69 -19.34
CA ILE A 254 -26.54 5.32 -18.91
C ILE A 254 -27.55 6.17 -19.67
N THR A 255 -28.40 5.54 -20.49
CA THR A 255 -29.35 6.24 -21.38
C THR A 255 -30.80 5.84 -21.17
N ASN A 256 -31.06 4.81 -20.37
CA ASN A 256 -32.39 4.27 -20.11
C ASN A 256 -32.45 3.56 -18.75
N ARG A 257 -33.65 3.15 -18.33
CA ARG A 257 -33.87 2.44 -17.06
C ARG A 257 -33.08 1.13 -16.97
N GLU A 258 -33.01 0.36 -18.05
CA GLU A 258 -32.30 -0.93 -18.07
C GLU A 258 -30.80 -0.78 -17.78
N THR A 259 -30.15 0.22 -18.40
CA THR A 259 -28.73 0.53 -18.16
C THR A 259 -28.50 1.09 -16.75
N LEU A 260 -29.48 1.78 -16.18
CA LEU A 260 -29.44 2.27 -14.81
C LEU A 260 -29.56 1.13 -13.77
N GLU A 261 -30.49 0.20 -13.99
CA GLU A 261 -30.65 -1.02 -13.18
C GLU A 261 -29.40 -1.91 -13.23
N LEU A 262 -28.76 -1.99 -14.40
CA LEU A 262 -27.48 -2.67 -14.58
C LEU A 262 -26.38 -2.00 -13.74
N ALA A 263 -26.23 -0.68 -13.83
CA ALA A 263 -25.23 0.06 -13.05
C ALA A 263 -25.45 -0.12 -11.54
N PHE A 264 -26.70 -0.01 -11.08
CA PHE A 264 -27.08 -0.26 -9.70
C PHE A 264 -26.71 -1.67 -9.24
N SER A 265 -27.05 -2.69 -10.02
CA SER A 265 -26.75 -4.09 -9.71
C SER A 265 -25.25 -4.35 -9.59
N LEU A 266 -24.45 -3.75 -10.49
CA LEU A 266 -23.00 -3.84 -10.51
C LEU A 266 -22.35 -3.13 -9.32
N LEU A 267 -22.86 -1.97 -8.90
CA LEU A 267 -22.40 -1.24 -7.71
C LEU A 267 -22.80 -1.96 -6.41
N GLY A 268 -24.02 -2.49 -6.36
CA GLY A 268 -24.62 -3.17 -5.20
C GLY A 268 -24.18 -4.62 -5.02
N LYS A 269 -23.44 -5.16 -5.99
CA LYS A 269 -22.97 -6.56 -6.01
C LYS A 269 -24.13 -7.56 -5.93
N GLY A 270 -25.25 -7.24 -6.58
CA GLY A 270 -26.42 -8.12 -6.69
C GLY A 270 -27.09 -8.46 -5.36
N ARG A 271 -27.12 -7.52 -4.41
CA ARG A 271 -27.72 -7.71 -3.06
C ARG A 271 -29.21 -7.36 -2.98
N ILE A 272 -29.81 -6.82 -4.03
CA ILE A 272 -31.13 -6.21 -3.95
C ILE A 272 -32.07 -6.93 -4.91
N SER A 273 -33.08 -7.57 -4.33
CA SER A 273 -34.27 -8.06 -5.02
C SER A 273 -35.31 -6.93 -5.12
N ASN A 274 -36.11 -6.93 -6.20
CA ASN A 274 -37.22 -6.00 -6.44
C ASN A 274 -36.87 -4.60 -7.01
N LEU A 275 -35.96 -4.51 -7.98
CA LEU A 275 -35.68 -3.26 -8.71
C LEU A 275 -36.94 -2.63 -9.36
N ASN A 276 -37.89 -3.48 -9.74
CA ASN A 276 -39.14 -3.07 -10.39
C ASN A 276 -40.05 -2.24 -9.45
N GLN A 277 -39.84 -2.30 -8.14
CA GLN A 277 -40.60 -1.53 -7.14
C GLN A 277 -40.02 -0.15 -6.87
N LEU A 278 -38.81 0.13 -7.35
CA LEU A 278 -38.16 1.43 -7.16
C LEU A 278 -38.53 2.36 -8.32
N SER A 279 -38.79 3.64 -7.99
CA SER A 279 -38.94 4.68 -9.01
C SER A 279 -37.61 4.89 -9.75
N THR A 280 -37.70 5.30 -11.02
CA THR A 280 -36.51 5.54 -11.86
C THR A 280 -35.62 6.64 -11.28
N GLU A 281 -36.21 7.68 -10.68
CA GLU A 281 -35.48 8.74 -9.99
C GLU A 281 -34.76 8.23 -8.74
N TYR A 282 -35.45 7.46 -7.88
CA TYR A 282 -34.84 6.88 -6.68
C TYR A 282 -33.62 6.03 -7.05
N LEU A 283 -33.77 5.19 -8.08
CA LEU A 283 -32.69 4.35 -8.59
C LEU A 283 -31.51 5.21 -9.08
N ALA A 284 -31.78 6.32 -9.77
CA ALA A 284 -30.77 7.26 -10.26
C ALA A 284 -29.96 7.89 -9.12
N ARG A 285 -30.66 8.38 -8.08
CA ARG A 285 -30.02 8.93 -6.86
C ARG A 285 -29.15 7.87 -6.19
N MET A 286 -29.68 6.65 -6.02
CA MET A 286 -28.94 5.57 -5.37
C MET A 286 -27.70 5.13 -6.16
N VAL A 287 -27.75 5.09 -7.49
CA VAL A 287 -26.56 4.84 -8.32
C VAL A 287 -25.48 5.90 -8.05
N GLY A 288 -25.86 7.18 -7.99
CA GLY A 288 -24.92 8.26 -7.66
C GLY A 288 -24.31 8.13 -6.26
N ILE A 289 -25.14 7.84 -5.25
CA ILE A 289 -24.69 7.59 -3.86
C ILE A 289 -23.73 6.40 -3.80
N MET A 290 -24.07 5.29 -4.46
CA MET A 290 -23.24 4.08 -4.41
C MET A 290 -21.94 4.25 -5.17
N TYR A 291 -21.95 5.02 -6.26
CA TYR A 291 -20.75 5.37 -7.02
C TYR A 291 -19.81 6.23 -6.17
N THR A 292 -20.30 7.31 -5.57
CA THR A 292 -19.50 8.17 -4.67
C THR A 292 -18.99 7.40 -3.44
N GLN A 293 -19.80 6.49 -2.87
CA GLN A 293 -19.35 5.58 -1.81
C GLN A 293 -18.26 4.61 -2.27
N LYS A 294 -18.33 4.08 -3.50
CA LYS A 294 -17.29 3.21 -4.06
C LYS A 294 -15.97 3.97 -4.21
N LEU A 295 -16.03 5.20 -4.72
CA LEU A 295 -14.88 6.10 -4.87
C LEU A 295 -14.22 6.42 -3.52
N THR A 296 -15.01 6.72 -2.49
CA THR A 296 -14.50 7.02 -1.13
C THR A 296 -14.00 5.77 -0.39
N ARG A 297 -14.63 4.60 -0.55
CA ARG A 297 -14.15 3.33 0.04
C ARG A 297 -12.84 2.85 -0.56
N ALA A 298 -12.62 3.08 -1.86
CA ALA A 298 -11.35 2.79 -2.50
C ALA A 298 -10.18 3.56 -1.82
N GLN A 299 -10.43 4.78 -1.34
CA GLN A 299 -9.46 5.57 -0.58
C GLN A 299 -9.24 5.06 0.85
N LYS A 300 -10.31 4.66 1.57
CA LYS A 300 -10.23 4.23 2.99
C LYS A 300 -9.60 2.86 3.19
N SER A 301 -9.56 1.99 2.17
CA SER A 301 -8.92 0.68 2.28
C SER A 301 -7.38 0.79 2.30
N GLY A 302 -6.80 1.10 3.46
CA GLY A 302 -5.36 1.27 3.71
C GLY A 302 -4.46 0.08 3.31
N PHE A 303 -5.03 -1.02 2.84
CA PHE A 303 -4.35 -2.23 2.37
C PHE A 303 -3.77 -2.14 0.94
N LYS A 304 -4.08 -1.10 0.15
CA LYS A 304 -3.90 -1.17 -1.31
C LYS A 304 -2.62 -0.55 -1.89
N GLN A 305 -1.75 0.12 -1.13
CA GLN A 305 -0.90 1.16 -1.74
C GLN A 305 0.63 1.04 -1.61
N ILE A 306 1.21 -0.03 -1.04
CA ILE A 306 2.69 -0.15 -1.04
C ILE A 306 3.22 -0.59 -2.41
N LYS A 307 2.42 -1.33 -3.19
CA LYS A 307 2.81 -1.88 -4.51
C LYS A 307 1.88 -1.48 -5.65
N ALA A 308 1.04 -0.47 -5.46
CA ALA A 308 0.10 0.00 -6.47
C ALA A 308 0.36 1.47 -6.81
N ILE A 309 0.39 1.79 -8.10
CA ILE A 309 0.36 3.15 -8.64
C ILE A 309 -1.00 3.36 -9.32
N PRO A 310 -1.65 4.52 -9.18
CA PRO A 310 -2.84 4.80 -9.96
C PRO A 310 -2.48 5.01 -11.43
N GLY A 311 -3.47 4.86 -12.29
CA GLY A 311 -3.38 5.29 -13.68
C GLY A 311 -3.21 6.79 -13.84
N GLU A 312 -2.78 7.19 -15.03
CA GLU A 312 -2.78 8.59 -15.44
C GLU A 312 -4.21 9.14 -15.51
N PRO A 313 -4.42 10.44 -15.25
CA PRO A 313 -5.73 11.07 -15.43
C PRO A 313 -6.32 10.77 -16.82
N GLY A 314 -7.61 10.45 -16.88
CA GLY A 314 -8.30 10.07 -18.11
C GLY A 314 -8.00 8.64 -18.62
N LYS A 315 -7.09 7.89 -17.99
CA LYS A 315 -6.84 6.49 -18.35
C LYS A 315 -7.97 5.60 -17.83
N ILE A 316 -8.83 5.15 -18.73
CA ILE A 316 -9.98 4.30 -18.40
C ILE A 316 -9.68 2.84 -18.76
N ILE A 317 -9.94 1.91 -17.85
CA ILE A 317 -9.85 0.47 -18.12
C ILE A 317 -11.24 -0.10 -18.30
N ARG A 318 -11.53 -0.60 -19.52
CA ARG A 318 -12.76 -1.33 -19.80
C ARG A 318 -12.71 -2.71 -19.17
N LEU A 319 -13.76 -3.08 -18.44
CA LEU A 319 -13.78 -4.29 -17.64
C LEU A 319 -14.81 -5.32 -18.13
N LYS A 320 -14.56 -6.58 -17.80
CA LYS A 320 -15.54 -7.67 -17.90
C LYS A 320 -15.44 -8.59 -16.70
N CYS A 321 -16.51 -9.32 -16.43
CA CYS A 321 -16.50 -10.37 -15.41
C CYS A 321 -15.69 -11.57 -15.90
N ARG A 322 -14.69 -12.04 -15.13
CA ARG A 322 -13.98 -13.28 -15.44
C ARG A 322 -14.89 -14.52 -15.44
N GLY A 323 -15.93 -14.51 -14.62
CA GLY A 323 -16.87 -15.62 -14.46
C GLY A 323 -17.82 -15.77 -15.65
N CYS A 324 -18.66 -14.76 -15.91
CA CYS A 324 -19.65 -14.81 -16.98
C CYS A 324 -19.23 -14.13 -18.30
N GLN A 325 -18.03 -13.54 -18.36
CA GLN A 325 -17.48 -12.81 -19.52
C GLN A 325 -18.26 -11.56 -19.96
N ARG A 326 -19.38 -11.25 -19.31
CA ARG A 326 -20.17 -10.06 -19.63
C ARG A 326 -19.45 -8.76 -19.25
N PRO A 327 -19.65 -7.68 -20.03
CA PRO A 327 -19.17 -6.33 -19.68
C PRO A 327 -19.67 -5.89 -18.31
N VAL A 328 -18.87 -5.08 -17.62
CA VAL A 328 -19.22 -4.45 -16.34
C VAL A 328 -18.84 -2.97 -16.40
N LEU A 329 -19.10 -2.22 -15.32
CA LEU A 329 -18.68 -0.82 -15.21
C LEU A 329 -17.17 -0.67 -15.44
N ASP A 330 -16.80 0.32 -16.24
CA ASP A 330 -15.42 0.67 -16.51
C ASP A 330 -14.73 1.21 -15.24
N ASP A 331 -13.41 1.09 -15.18
CA ASP A 331 -12.61 1.66 -14.11
C ASP A 331 -11.98 2.96 -14.58
N ALA A 332 -12.59 4.09 -14.18
CA ALA A 332 -12.08 5.43 -14.43
C ALA A 332 -10.93 5.82 -13.49
N PHE A 333 -10.68 5.04 -12.43
CA PHE A 333 -9.60 5.29 -11.47
C PHE A 333 -8.75 4.02 -11.28
N PRO A 334 -8.17 3.47 -12.38
CA PRO A 334 -7.49 2.19 -12.34
C PRO A 334 -6.22 2.24 -11.49
N PHE A 335 -5.86 1.09 -10.94
CA PHE A 335 -4.58 0.89 -10.28
C PHE A 335 -3.72 -0.10 -11.06
N PHE A 336 -2.42 0.11 -11.04
CA PHE A 336 -1.40 -0.71 -11.67
C PHE A 336 -0.34 -1.12 -10.65
N VAL A 337 0.43 -2.16 -10.95
CA VAL A 337 1.52 -2.61 -10.09
C VAL A 337 2.68 -1.61 -10.17
N ALA A 338 3.20 -1.14 -9.04
CA ALA A 338 4.28 -0.15 -9.01
C ALA A 338 5.56 -0.62 -9.72
N GLU A 339 5.88 -1.91 -9.60
CA GLU A 339 7.03 -2.56 -10.24
C GLU A 339 6.79 -2.90 -11.73
N LEU A 340 5.52 -2.91 -12.17
CA LEU A 340 5.10 -3.21 -13.54
C LEU A 340 3.95 -2.26 -13.91
N PRO A 341 4.26 -1.01 -14.32
CA PRO A 341 3.27 0.04 -14.55
C PRO A 341 2.17 -0.32 -15.58
N ASP A 342 2.44 -1.27 -16.46
CA ASP A 342 1.49 -1.78 -17.44
C ASP A 342 0.62 -2.94 -16.93
N CYS A 343 0.80 -3.38 -15.69
CA CYS A 343 0.04 -4.48 -15.11
C CYS A 343 -1.11 -3.95 -14.27
N TYR A 344 -2.34 -4.04 -14.78
CA TYR A 344 -3.56 -3.61 -14.09
C TYR A 344 -3.86 -4.47 -12.87
N LEU A 345 -4.25 -3.83 -11.77
CA LEU A 345 -4.62 -4.49 -10.52
C LEU A 345 -6.12 -4.75 -10.48
N ILE A 346 -6.49 -6.02 -10.59
CA ILE A 346 -7.90 -6.40 -10.52
C ILE A 346 -8.42 -6.31 -9.08
N GLU A 347 -9.58 -5.67 -8.93
CA GLU A 347 -10.33 -5.73 -7.68
C GLU A 347 -10.98 -7.11 -7.53
N VAL A 348 -10.59 -7.83 -6.48
CA VAL A 348 -11.27 -9.07 -6.10
C VAL A 348 -12.48 -8.68 -5.27
N VAL A 349 -13.67 -8.79 -5.87
CA VAL A 349 -14.93 -8.59 -5.16
C VAL A 349 -15.08 -9.73 -4.14
N ARG A 350 -14.62 -9.53 -2.90
CA ARG A 350 -14.90 -10.47 -1.81
C ARG A 350 -16.40 -10.39 -1.50
N SER A 351 -17.21 -11.25 -2.10
CA SER A 351 -18.57 -11.46 -1.63
C SER A 351 -18.47 -12.11 -0.24
N ALA A 352 -19.10 -11.52 0.76
CA ALA A 352 -19.13 -12.04 2.13
C ALA A 352 -19.88 -13.40 2.23
N GLN A 353 -20.60 -13.82 1.19
CA GLN A 353 -21.31 -15.10 1.16
C GLN A 353 -20.51 -16.18 0.44
N LYS A 354 -20.42 -17.36 1.08
CA LYS A 354 -19.98 -18.63 0.49
C LYS A 354 -20.93 -18.95 -0.68
N GLY A 355 -20.42 -18.91 -1.91
CA GLY A 355 -21.22 -19.10 -3.15
C GLY A 355 -21.67 -17.80 -3.84
N GLY A 356 -21.13 -16.64 -3.43
CA GLY A 356 -21.67 -15.33 -3.77
C GLY A 356 -21.84 -14.99 -5.26
N ASN A 357 -22.80 -14.07 -5.49
CA ASN A 357 -23.35 -13.58 -6.75
C ASN A 357 -22.31 -12.93 -7.69
N GLY A 358 -21.34 -13.69 -8.19
CA GLY A 358 -20.53 -13.34 -9.37
C GLY A 358 -20.08 -11.88 -9.46
N CYS A 359 -20.37 -11.22 -10.58
CA CYS A 359 -20.14 -9.78 -10.78
C CYS A 359 -21.32 -8.88 -10.37
N GLY A 360 -22.37 -9.42 -9.76
CA GLY A 360 -23.60 -8.69 -9.46
C GLY A 360 -24.67 -8.74 -10.56
N GLN A 361 -24.37 -9.30 -11.74
CA GLN A 361 -25.39 -9.52 -12.78
C GLN A 361 -26.20 -10.80 -12.55
N ASN A 362 -27.47 -10.76 -12.95
CA ASN A 362 -28.38 -11.89 -12.88
C ASN A 362 -27.81 -13.14 -13.58
N GLY A 363 -27.79 -14.25 -12.84
CA GLY A 363 -27.30 -15.54 -13.30
C GLY A 363 -25.77 -15.74 -13.20
N CYS A 364 -24.99 -14.76 -12.73
CA CYS A 364 -23.54 -14.92 -12.60
C CYS A 364 -23.17 -15.74 -11.35
N LYS A 365 -22.79 -17.01 -11.54
CA LYS A 365 -22.29 -17.92 -10.47
C LYS A 365 -20.76 -18.00 -10.36
N GLY A 366 -20.04 -17.20 -11.15
CA GLY A 366 -18.59 -17.32 -11.32
C GLY A 366 -17.77 -16.76 -10.17
N LYS A 367 -16.49 -17.16 -10.06
CA LYS A 367 -15.57 -16.58 -9.09
C LYS A 367 -15.40 -15.07 -9.36
N PRO A 368 -15.56 -14.20 -8.36
CA PRO A 368 -15.51 -12.77 -8.55
C PRO A 368 -14.11 -12.32 -8.99
N GLY A 369 -14.06 -11.64 -10.12
CA GLY A 369 -12.86 -10.98 -10.64
C GLY A 369 -13.23 -10.12 -11.84
N LEU A 370 -13.01 -8.81 -11.74
CA LEU A 370 -13.22 -7.87 -12.83
C LEU A 370 -11.89 -7.69 -13.54
N VAL A 371 -11.80 -8.15 -14.79
CA VAL A 371 -10.56 -8.18 -15.58
C VAL A 371 -10.67 -7.22 -16.75
N PRO A 372 -9.55 -6.74 -17.34
CA PRO A 372 -9.59 -5.97 -18.57
C PRO A 372 -10.36 -6.71 -19.66
N ALA A 373 -11.20 -6.00 -20.41
CA ALA A 373 -11.97 -6.55 -21.51
C ALA A 373 -11.06 -7.22 -22.54
N ASN A 374 -9.96 -6.53 -22.89
CA ASN A 374 -8.89 -7.04 -23.74
C ASN A 374 -7.64 -7.43 -22.92
N HIS A 375 -7.75 -8.51 -22.16
CA HIS A 375 -6.66 -9.08 -21.37
C HIS A 375 -5.49 -9.67 -22.19
N LEU A 376 -5.57 -9.69 -23.53
CA LEU A 376 -4.46 -10.08 -24.40
C LEU A 376 -3.49 -8.90 -24.63
N VAL A 377 -3.99 -7.67 -24.54
CA VAL A 377 -3.22 -6.43 -24.68
C VAL A 377 -2.88 -5.83 -23.32
N GLN A 378 -3.77 -5.98 -22.35
CA GLN A 378 -3.61 -5.43 -21.01
C GLN A 378 -3.31 -6.54 -20.00
N ASP A 379 -2.05 -6.61 -19.56
CA ASP A 379 -1.62 -7.45 -18.44
C ASP A 379 -2.39 -7.08 -17.18
N HIS A 380 -2.70 -8.09 -16.36
CA HIS A 380 -3.38 -7.85 -15.09
C HIS A 380 -3.03 -8.88 -14.01
N THR A 381 -3.13 -8.48 -12.74
CA THR A 381 -2.90 -9.36 -11.60
C THR A 381 -3.84 -9.03 -10.43
N ARG A 382 -3.99 -9.98 -9.52
CA ARG A 382 -4.82 -9.81 -8.31
C ARG A 382 -4.10 -8.97 -7.28
N MET A 383 -4.83 -8.05 -6.68
CA MET A 383 -4.40 -7.31 -5.49
C MET A 383 -4.49 -8.18 -4.22
N GLU A 384 -3.76 -9.30 -4.21
CA GLU A 384 -3.46 -10.05 -2.97
C GLU A 384 -1.96 -9.94 -2.70
N THR A 385 -1.57 -9.61 -1.47
CA THR A 385 -0.16 -9.46 -1.06
C THR A 385 0.69 -10.67 -1.45
N ARG A 386 0.11 -11.87 -1.42
CA ARG A 386 0.74 -13.12 -1.87
C ARG A 386 0.83 -13.22 -3.41
N ALA A 387 -0.15 -12.73 -4.16
CA ALA A 387 -0.19 -12.81 -5.62
C ALA A 387 0.80 -11.83 -6.27
N ILE A 388 0.95 -10.62 -5.72
CA ILE A 388 1.97 -9.65 -6.18
C ILE A 388 3.37 -10.15 -5.83
N ALA A 389 3.59 -10.62 -4.59
CA ALA A 389 4.85 -11.26 -4.23
C ALA A 389 5.14 -12.52 -5.08
N GLN A 390 4.10 -13.27 -5.49
CA GLN A 390 4.23 -14.40 -6.41
C GLN A 390 4.47 -13.98 -7.85
N SER A 391 3.92 -12.87 -8.35
CA SER A 391 4.19 -12.39 -9.71
C SER A 391 5.61 -11.85 -9.85
N THR A 392 6.11 -11.09 -8.86
CA THR A 392 7.53 -10.68 -8.81
C THR A 392 8.44 -11.91 -8.68
N ARG A 393 8.08 -12.90 -7.84
CA ARG A 393 8.80 -14.19 -7.70
C ARG A 393 8.69 -15.13 -8.92
N ARG A 394 7.70 -14.96 -9.78
CA ARG A 394 7.50 -15.79 -10.99
C ARG A 394 8.23 -15.23 -12.22
N LYS A 395 8.52 -13.92 -12.25
CA LYS A 395 9.23 -13.28 -13.37
C LYS A 395 10.75 -13.12 -13.14
N ALA A 396 11.23 -13.00 -11.90
CA ALA A 396 12.67 -13.07 -11.63
C ALA A 396 13.15 -14.53 -11.78
N ASN A 397 14.10 -14.78 -12.69
CA ASN A 397 14.75 -16.09 -12.85
C ASN A 397 15.67 -16.38 -11.65
N TRP A 398 15.06 -16.54 -10.47
CA TRP A 398 15.75 -16.70 -9.18
C TRP A 398 16.65 -17.94 -9.14
N LYS A 399 16.43 -18.90 -10.05
CA LYS A 399 17.29 -20.07 -10.23
C LYS A 399 18.59 -19.74 -10.95
N ALA A 400 18.59 -18.80 -11.90
CA ALA A 400 19.77 -18.46 -12.71
C ALA A 400 21.05 -18.17 -11.90
N PRO A 401 21.03 -17.41 -10.79
CA PRO A 401 22.23 -17.20 -10.00
C PRO A 401 22.70 -18.43 -9.22
N LEU A 402 21.85 -19.46 -9.07
CA LEU A 402 22.14 -20.69 -8.32
C LEU A 402 22.45 -21.89 -9.23
N CYS A 403 22.11 -21.79 -10.51
CA CYS A 403 22.28 -22.85 -11.50
C CYS A 403 23.38 -22.49 -12.52
N ARG A 404 24.03 -23.54 -13.04
CA ARG A 404 24.98 -23.46 -14.14
C ARG A 404 24.27 -22.98 -15.40
N THR A 405 24.97 -22.17 -16.19
CA THR A 405 24.47 -21.64 -17.47
C THR A 405 25.61 -21.61 -18.49
N GLY A 406 25.33 -21.92 -19.75
CA GLY A 406 26.31 -21.78 -20.84
C GLY A 406 27.56 -22.65 -20.63
N LYS A 407 28.73 -22.02 -20.50
CA LYS A 407 30.01 -22.76 -20.36
C LYS A 407 30.19 -23.42 -18.99
N ASP A 408 29.36 -23.09 -18.00
CA ASP A 408 29.44 -23.66 -16.65
C ASP A 408 29.00 -25.13 -16.57
N PHE A 409 28.51 -25.75 -17.65
CA PHE A 409 28.04 -27.15 -17.66
C PHE A 409 29.16 -28.20 -17.68
N GLU A 410 30.42 -27.79 -17.69
CA GLU A 410 31.55 -28.72 -17.69
C GLU A 410 31.47 -29.76 -16.55
N GLY A 411 31.54 -31.04 -16.91
CA GLY A 411 31.45 -32.18 -16.01
C GLY A 411 30.03 -32.61 -15.60
N CYS A 412 28.98 -31.93 -16.07
CA CYS A 412 27.59 -32.32 -15.81
C CYS A 412 27.03 -33.18 -16.96
N ALA A 413 26.20 -34.17 -16.64
CA ALA A 413 25.54 -34.97 -17.67
C ALA A 413 24.46 -34.16 -18.40
N GLU A 414 24.42 -34.25 -19.73
CA GLU A 414 23.43 -33.60 -20.60
C GLU A 414 22.04 -34.24 -20.48
N THR A 415 22.02 -35.55 -20.21
CA THR A 415 20.79 -36.32 -19.96
C THR A 415 20.96 -37.12 -18.69
N VAL A 416 19.93 -37.13 -17.84
CA VAL A 416 19.89 -37.95 -16.61
C VAL A 416 18.69 -38.88 -16.64
N ARG A 417 18.92 -40.18 -16.37
CA ARG A 417 17.82 -41.13 -16.16
C ARG A 417 17.17 -40.87 -14.81
N VAL A 418 15.87 -40.57 -14.79
CA VAL A 418 15.14 -40.20 -13.59
C VAL A 418 13.91 -41.08 -13.35
N ARG A 419 13.57 -41.33 -12.08
CA ARG A 419 12.43 -42.13 -11.63
C ARG A 419 11.38 -41.29 -10.92
N CYS A 420 10.11 -41.50 -11.26
CA CYS A 420 8.97 -40.85 -10.61
C CYS A 420 8.72 -41.42 -9.20
N ARG A 421 8.63 -40.56 -8.18
CA ARG A 421 8.28 -40.96 -6.81
C ARG A 421 6.77 -41.01 -6.53
N GLY A 422 5.93 -40.58 -7.48
CA GLY A 422 4.47 -40.61 -7.39
C GLY A 422 3.86 -39.69 -6.31
N HIS A 423 2.52 -39.64 -6.28
CA HIS A 423 1.72 -39.03 -5.21
C HIS A 423 0.55 -39.98 -4.88
N GLY A 424 0.51 -40.56 -3.69
CA GLY A 424 -0.65 -41.36 -3.29
C GLY A 424 -1.85 -40.48 -2.89
N PRO A 425 -3.08 -41.02 -2.92
CA PRO A 425 -4.32 -40.30 -2.64
C PRO A 425 -4.47 -39.80 -1.20
N SER A 426 -3.53 -40.14 -0.30
CA SER A 426 -3.63 -39.90 1.14
C SER A 426 -2.27 -39.56 1.79
N ASN A 427 -1.39 -38.81 1.12
CA ASN A 427 0.01 -38.58 1.55
C ASN A 427 0.85 -39.87 1.76
N GLN A 428 0.30 -41.06 1.52
CA GLN A 428 1.08 -42.29 1.41
C GLN A 428 1.86 -42.25 0.09
N LYS A 429 3.17 -42.47 0.16
CA LYS A 429 4.05 -42.56 -1.02
C LYS A 429 3.73 -43.85 -1.77
N ILE A 430 2.87 -43.78 -2.79
CA ILE A 430 2.80 -44.84 -3.80
C ILE A 430 3.86 -44.49 -4.82
N GLU A 431 4.94 -45.28 -4.86
CA GLU A 431 6.03 -45.07 -5.82
C GLU A 431 5.55 -45.44 -7.21
N CYS A 432 5.42 -44.43 -8.09
CA CYS A 432 5.06 -44.66 -9.48
C CYS A 432 6.10 -45.54 -10.19
N GLY A 433 7.39 -45.39 -9.85
CA GLY A 433 8.49 -46.21 -10.36
C GLY A 433 8.83 -46.01 -11.84
N ARG A 434 8.03 -45.26 -12.61
CA ARG A 434 8.30 -44.98 -14.02
C ARG A 434 9.60 -44.21 -14.17
N GLU A 435 10.45 -44.69 -15.05
CA GLU A 435 11.73 -44.08 -15.39
C GLU A 435 11.67 -43.45 -16.78
N ARG A 436 12.41 -42.36 -16.96
CA ARG A 436 12.58 -41.71 -18.26
C ARG A 436 13.86 -40.90 -18.29
N ASP A 437 14.27 -40.54 -19.49
CA ASP A 437 15.40 -39.63 -19.70
C ASP A 437 14.94 -38.18 -19.48
N TYR A 438 15.79 -37.41 -18.82
CA TYR A 438 15.59 -35.99 -18.59
C TYR A 438 16.70 -35.23 -19.32
N ASP A 439 16.36 -34.76 -20.52
CA ASP A 439 17.30 -34.14 -21.48
C ASP A 439 17.55 -32.64 -21.23
N THR A 440 16.95 -32.09 -20.19
CA THR A 440 17.13 -30.69 -19.80
C THR A 440 17.49 -30.56 -18.30
N PRO A 441 18.49 -31.30 -17.80
CA PRO A 441 18.83 -31.30 -16.39
C PRO A 441 19.36 -29.94 -15.96
N GLU A 442 18.70 -29.36 -14.94
CA GLU A 442 19.20 -28.17 -14.28
C GLU A 442 20.23 -28.57 -13.22
N TRP A 443 21.45 -28.05 -13.32
CA TRP A 443 22.54 -28.32 -12.37
C TRP A 443 22.87 -27.07 -11.56
N THR A 444 23.09 -27.23 -10.26
CA THR A 444 23.55 -26.13 -9.39
C THR A 444 25.00 -25.77 -9.65
N ILE A 445 25.38 -24.52 -9.35
CA ILE A 445 26.81 -24.10 -9.37
C ILE A 445 27.63 -24.71 -8.22
N HIS A 446 27.00 -25.43 -7.29
CA HIS A 446 27.66 -26.15 -6.20
C HIS A 446 28.85 -27.00 -6.72
N SER A 447 29.85 -27.21 -5.87
CA SER A 447 30.96 -28.12 -6.15
C SER A 447 31.01 -29.21 -5.06
N PRO A 448 30.79 -30.49 -5.37
CA PRO A 448 30.37 -31.01 -6.69
C PRO A 448 28.97 -30.52 -7.09
N ALA A 449 28.67 -30.53 -8.39
CA ALA A 449 27.38 -30.08 -8.91
C ALA A 449 26.25 -31.02 -8.45
N ARG A 450 25.12 -30.43 -8.04
CA ARG A 450 23.93 -31.19 -7.65
C ARG A 450 22.81 -30.97 -8.65
N LEU A 451 22.13 -32.04 -9.04
CA LEU A 451 20.95 -32.01 -9.90
C LEU A 451 19.80 -31.32 -9.15
N VAL A 452 19.18 -30.32 -9.77
CA VAL A 452 17.97 -29.69 -9.24
C VAL A 452 16.80 -30.64 -9.46
N GLN A 453 16.07 -30.96 -8.39
CA GLN A 453 14.99 -31.93 -8.43
C GLN A 453 13.97 -31.62 -9.55
N PRO A 454 13.83 -32.51 -10.56
CA PRO A 454 12.92 -32.27 -11.68
C PRO A 454 11.46 -32.33 -11.25
N ARG A 455 10.64 -31.46 -11.84
CA ARG A 455 9.18 -31.48 -11.73
C ARG A 455 8.60 -31.71 -13.11
N LEU A 456 8.05 -32.89 -13.32
CA LEU A 456 7.71 -33.38 -14.65
C LEU A 456 6.31 -34.00 -14.61
N LYS A 457 5.55 -33.89 -15.71
CA LYS A 457 4.25 -34.55 -15.84
C LYS A 457 4.41 -36.07 -15.86
N CYS A 458 3.57 -36.78 -15.13
CA CYS A 458 3.52 -38.24 -15.10
C CYS A 458 2.06 -38.72 -15.15
N ASP A 459 1.74 -39.65 -16.05
CA ASP A 459 0.36 -40.11 -16.24
C ASP A 459 -0.07 -41.22 -15.26
N CYS A 460 0.68 -41.43 -14.16
CA CYS A 460 0.43 -42.54 -13.25
C CYS A 460 -0.80 -42.35 -12.36
N ASP A 461 -1.27 -41.12 -12.15
CA ASP A 461 -2.41 -40.80 -11.30
C ASP A 461 -3.62 -40.22 -12.07
N GLY A 462 -3.59 -40.29 -13.41
CA GLY A 462 -4.66 -39.78 -14.28
C GLY A 462 -4.89 -38.26 -14.17
N ARG A 463 -3.95 -37.53 -13.55
CA ARG A 463 -4.04 -36.10 -13.28
C ARG A 463 -2.91 -35.38 -14.01
N GLU A 464 -3.21 -34.25 -14.65
CA GLU A 464 -2.18 -33.35 -15.20
C GLU A 464 -1.49 -32.55 -14.09
N LYS A 465 -0.76 -33.22 -13.20
CA LYS A 465 0.05 -32.57 -12.17
C LYS A 465 1.52 -32.88 -12.38
N ASP A 466 2.38 -31.98 -11.91
CA ASP A 466 3.82 -32.21 -11.91
C ASP A 466 4.21 -33.10 -10.72
N HIS A 467 4.88 -34.21 -11.03
CA HIS A 467 5.43 -35.14 -10.04
C HIS A 467 6.91 -34.82 -9.79
N TYR A 468 7.41 -35.28 -8.64
CA TYR A 468 8.83 -35.22 -8.33
C TYR A 468 9.54 -36.45 -8.89
N PHE A 469 10.68 -36.20 -9.49
CA PHE A 469 11.57 -37.22 -9.99
C PHE A 469 12.90 -37.18 -9.24
N GLU A 470 13.59 -38.31 -9.22
CA GLU A 470 14.94 -38.44 -8.66
C GLU A 470 15.84 -39.17 -9.66
N PRO A 471 17.16 -38.99 -9.61
CA PRO A 471 18.07 -39.75 -10.46
C PRO A 471 18.01 -41.25 -10.11
N VAL A 472 18.04 -42.10 -11.13
CA VAL A 472 18.16 -43.56 -10.97
C VAL A 472 19.57 -43.92 -10.50
N ASP A 473 20.57 -43.21 -11.01
CA ASP A 473 21.95 -43.30 -10.52
C ASP A 473 22.08 -42.62 -9.14
N LYS A 474 22.39 -43.41 -8.13
CA LYS A 474 22.56 -42.95 -6.74
C LYS A 474 23.82 -42.11 -6.52
N ASN A 475 24.75 -42.10 -7.48
CA ASN A 475 25.94 -41.27 -7.41
C ASN A 475 25.66 -39.80 -7.81
N ILE A 476 24.48 -39.52 -8.37
CA ILE A 476 24.07 -38.16 -8.71
C ILE A 476 23.40 -37.52 -7.49
N ASP A 477 24.14 -36.63 -6.84
CA ASP A 477 23.59 -35.81 -5.76
C ASP A 477 22.47 -34.90 -6.27
N MET A 478 21.39 -34.81 -5.52
CA MET A 478 20.22 -34.01 -5.86
C MET A 478 19.92 -32.98 -4.77
N ILE A 479 19.47 -31.79 -5.17
CA ILE A 479 18.94 -30.77 -4.27
C ILE A 479 17.46 -30.51 -4.57
N SER A 480 16.63 -30.52 -3.52
CA SER A 480 15.21 -30.19 -3.66
C SER A 480 15.02 -28.72 -4.03
N LEU A 481 13.98 -28.42 -4.81
CA LEU A 481 13.62 -27.05 -5.16
C LEU A 481 13.36 -26.18 -3.90
N THR A 482 12.83 -26.80 -2.84
CA THR A 482 12.59 -26.14 -1.54
C THR A 482 13.89 -25.75 -0.86
N SER A 483 14.89 -26.64 -0.84
CA SER A 483 16.21 -26.36 -0.27
C SER A 483 16.92 -25.26 -1.04
N LEU A 484 16.90 -25.34 -2.38
CA LEU A 484 17.49 -24.31 -3.24
C LEU A 484 16.85 -22.93 -3.01
N ARG A 485 15.53 -22.90 -2.84
CA ARG A 485 14.79 -21.67 -2.53
C ARG A 485 15.13 -21.09 -1.17
N LYS A 486 15.40 -21.93 -0.16
CA LYS A 486 15.86 -21.46 1.17
C LYS A 486 17.20 -20.73 1.06
N VAL A 487 18.12 -21.24 0.24
CA VAL A 487 19.41 -20.57 -0.04
C VAL A 487 19.18 -19.19 -0.63
N TYR A 488 18.38 -19.10 -1.72
CA TYR A 488 18.06 -17.82 -2.35
C TYR A 488 17.40 -16.83 -1.36
N GLN A 489 16.42 -17.31 -0.59
CA GLN A 489 15.68 -16.47 0.36
C GLN A 489 16.60 -15.94 1.48
N GLY A 490 17.56 -16.73 1.95
CA GLY A 490 18.52 -16.26 2.96
C GLY A 490 19.35 -15.07 2.51
N PHE A 491 19.72 -15.00 1.22
CA PHE A 491 20.38 -13.83 0.64
C PHE A 491 19.43 -12.64 0.49
N LEU A 492 18.19 -12.87 0.06
CA LEU A 492 17.18 -11.80 -0.01
C LEU A 492 16.89 -11.18 1.37
N ASP A 493 16.87 -11.99 2.42
CA ASP A 493 16.59 -11.53 3.79
C ASP A 493 17.67 -10.55 4.30
N VAL A 494 18.90 -10.66 3.76
CA VAL A 494 20.00 -9.69 4.00
C VAL A 494 20.12 -8.64 2.89
N ARG A 495 19.08 -8.47 2.07
CA ARG A 495 18.99 -7.52 0.94
C ARG A 495 20.06 -7.72 -0.13
N CYS A 496 20.46 -8.97 -0.36
CA CYS A 496 21.36 -9.36 -1.44
C CYS A 496 20.55 -10.03 -2.56
N ASP A 497 20.42 -9.39 -3.72
CA ASP A 497 19.95 -10.09 -4.94
C ASP A 497 21.16 -10.75 -5.62
N LEU A 498 21.23 -12.08 -5.55
CA LEU A 498 22.35 -12.84 -6.10
C LEU A 498 22.56 -12.63 -7.61
N ALA A 499 21.55 -12.13 -8.35
CA ALA A 499 21.70 -11.79 -9.76
C ALA A 499 22.74 -10.66 -9.99
N ASP A 500 22.98 -9.82 -8.97
CA ASP A 500 23.90 -8.67 -9.06
C ASP A 500 25.34 -9.01 -8.69
N TYR A 501 25.65 -10.26 -8.31
CA TYR A 501 26.94 -10.67 -7.74
C TYR A 501 27.57 -11.85 -8.51
N PRO A 502 28.90 -12.00 -8.45
CA PRO A 502 29.57 -13.13 -9.09
C PRO A 502 29.09 -14.48 -8.52
N LYS A 503 28.99 -15.50 -9.39
CA LYS A 503 28.60 -16.87 -9.02
C LYS A 503 29.76 -17.56 -8.29
N LEU A 504 29.86 -17.36 -6.98
CA LEU A 504 30.88 -17.97 -6.13
C LEU A 504 30.28 -19.13 -5.30
N PRO A 505 30.39 -20.39 -5.77
CA PRO A 505 29.67 -21.50 -5.15
C PRO A 505 30.10 -21.80 -3.72
N GLY A 506 31.40 -21.67 -3.41
CA GLY A 506 31.93 -21.82 -2.06
C GLY A 506 31.49 -20.75 -1.06
N ILE A 507 30.87 -19.66 -1.53
CA ILE A 507 30.26 -18.63 -0.67
C ILE A 507 28.74 -18.81 -0.63
N ILE A 508 28.12 -19.05 -1.78
CA ILE A 508 26.66 -19.18 -1.90
C ILE A 508 26.15 -20.41 -1.14
N PHE A 509 26.82 -21.55 -1.31
CA PHE A 509 26.39 -22.83 -0.76
C PHE A 509 27.19 -23.29 0.46
N ASP A 510 27.84 -22.37 1.18
CA ASP A 510 28.68 -22.59 2.38
C ASP A 510 27.87 -23.12 3.59
N LEU A 511 27.13 -24.21 3.42
CA LEU A 511 26.14 -24.74 4.36
C LEU A 511 26.73 -25.77 5.32
N GLU A 512 27.91 -26.32 5.03
CA GLU A 512 28.58 -27.29 5.88
C GLU A 512 30.04 -26.89 6.09
N PRO A 513 30.55 -26.95 7.33
CA PRO A 513 31.97 -26.80 7.53
C PRO A 513 32.67 -27.99 6.87
N ASN A 514 33.63 -27.72 5.97
CA ASN A 514 34.40 -28.71 5.21
C ASN A 514 35.08 -29.77 6.11
N GLY A 515 34.32 -30.75 6.60
CA GLY A 515 34.78 -31.83 7.48
C GLY A 515 35.23 -31.40 8.88
N ASP A 516 35.22 -30.10 9.23
CA ASP A 516 35.63 -29.60 10.54
C ASP A 516 34.40 -29.27 11.42
N PRO A 517 33.98 -30.18 12.32
CA PRO A 517 32.80 -29.97 13.16
C PRO A 517 32.92 -28.75 14.10
N LYS A 518 34.09 -28.13 14.23
CA LYS A 518 34.29 -26.92 15.05
C LYS A 518 34.02 -25.62 14.32
N LYS A 519 33.93 -25.62 12.98
CA LYS A 519 33.74 -24.39 12.20
C LYS A 519 32.24 -24.08 12.07
N LYS A 520 31.81 -22.91 12.56
CA LYS A 520 30.42 -22.48 12.41
C LYS A 520 30.16 -22.10 10.94
N PRO A 521 29.03 -22.51 10.32
CA PRO A 521 28.65 -22.04 9.00
C PRO A 521 28.56 -20.52 8.98
N ARG A 522 29.04 -19.89 7.91
CA ARG A 522 28.91 -18.43 7.74
C ARG A 522 27.43 -18.05 7.70
N THR A 523 27.08 -16.96 8.36
CA THR A 523 25.76 -16.32 8.23
C THR A 523 25.58 -15.77 6.81
N TYR A 524 24.33 -15.59 6.37
CA TYR A 524 24.06 -14.97 5.07
C TYR A 524 24.61 -13.54 4.96
N ARG A 525 24.68 -12.82 6.09
CA ARG A 525 25.28 -11.48 6.14
C ARG A 525 26.78 -11.51 5.85
N GLU A 526 27.51 -12.43 6.46
CA GLU A 526 28.94 -12.60 6.19
C GLU A 526 29.18 -13.00 4.73
N ARG A 527 28.42 -13.98 4.22
CA ARG A 527 28.50 -14.40 2.80
C ARG A 527 28.25 -13.23 1.86
N PHE A 528 27.28 -12.37 2.18
CA PHE A 528 26.98 -11.18 1.39
C PHE A 528 28.17 -10.21 1.34
N GLU A 529 28.84 -9.95 2.46
CA GLU A 529 30.05 -9.11 2.46
C GLU A 529 31.18 -9.71 1.60
N TYR A 530 31.36 -11.04 1.60
CA TYR A 530 32.30 -11.69 0.68
C TYR A 530 31.93 -11.46 -0.80
N LEU A 531 30.65 -11.56 -1.15
CA LEU A 531 30.17 -11.31 -2.51
C LEU A 531 30.39 -9.85 -2.94
N LYS A 532 30.18 -8.88 -2.04
CA LYS A 532 30.49 -7.47 -2.29
C LYS A 532 31.97 -7.26 -2.58
N ASN A 533 32.84 -7.79 -1.72
CA ASN A 533 34.30 -7.65 -1.89
C ASN A 533 34.78 -8.27 -3.20
N ALA A 534 34.24 -9.44 -3.55
CA ALA A 534 34.55 -10.09 -4.83
C ALA A 534 34.08 -9.25 -6.02
N LYS A 535 32.87 -8.68 -5.96
CA LYS A 535 32.35 -7.76 -7.00
C LYS A 535 33.24 -6.53 -7.15
N THR A 536 33.61 -5.88 -6.05
CA THR A 536 34.50 -4.71 -6.06
C THR A 536 35.87 -5.04 -6.67
N SER A 537 36.43 -6.21 -6.35
CA SER A 537 37.72 -6.66 -6.90
C SER A 537 37.66 -6.88 -8.42
N LEU A 538 36.54 -7.41 -8.92
CA LEU A 538 36.31 -7.59 -10.35
C LEU A 538 36.10 -6.25 -11.10
N THR A 539 35.54 -5.24 -10.43
CA THR A 539 35.31 -3.91 -11.03
C THR A 539 36.47 -2.93 -10.85
N GLY A 540 37.34 -3.15 -9.87
CA GLY A 540 38.43 -2.23 -9.49
C GLY A 540 39.79 -2.53 -10.12
N SER A 541 39.83 -3.32 -11.19
CA SER A 541 41.06 -3.66 -11.93
C SER A 541 41.19 -2.93 -13.27
N ASN A 542 40.63 -1.71 -13.39
CA ASN A 542 40.81 -0.83 -14.54
C ASN A 542 41.76 0.33 -14.22
#